data_AF-A0A1R4I636-F1
#
_entry.id   AF-A0A1R4I636-F1
#
_cell.length_a   1.000
_cell.length_b   1.000
_cell.length_c   1.000
_cell.angle_alpha   90.00
_cell.angle_beta   90.00
_cell.angle_gamma   90.00
#
_symmetry.space_group_name_H-M   'P 1'
#
loop_
_entity.id
_entity.type
_entity.pdbx_description
1 polymer ?
#
loop_
_entity_poly.entity_id
_entity_poly.type
_entity_poly.pdbx_seq_one_letter_code
_entity_poly.pdbx_strand_id
1 'polypeptide(L)'
;MDNRRLAGMITILIGLFGIIAYLNAGNGMPVESWPLEAYLSLAASIETLTSVSTTLVYVLTVGLLFLIITRLYKTGIWAYDQMSRRG
;
A
#
# COMPACT_ATOMS: atom_id res chain seq x y z
N MET A 1 17.16 14.24 8.68
CA MET A 1 15.90 13.94 7.96
C MET A 1 14.81 14.83 8.56
N ASP A 2 13.99 15.50 7.75
CA ASP A 2 12.95 16.43 8.21
C ASP A 2 11.74 15.66 8.80
N ASN A 3 11.20 16.12 9.93
CA ASN A 3 10.03 15.55 10.61
C ASN A 3 8.82 15.43 9.69
N ARG A 4 8.65 16.37 8.75
CA ARG A 4 7.60 16.32 7.74
C ARG A 4 7.76 15.13 6.80
N ARG A 5 9.00 14.85 6.36
CA ARG A 5 9.31 13.68 5.52
C ARG A 5 9.17 12.38 6.31
N LEU A 6 9.62 12.37 7.57
CA LEU A 6 9.46 11.25 8.50
C LEU A 6 7.98 10.87 8.66
N ALA A 7 7.08 11.84 8.84
CA ALA A 7 5.64 11.59 8.94
C ALA A 7 5.08 10.91 7.69
N GLY A 8 5.51 11.34 6.50
CA GLY A 8 5.20 10.67 5.24
C GLY A 8 5.68 9.21 5.21
N MET A 9 6.92 8.96 5.63
CA MET A 9 7.50 7.61 5.66
C MET A 9 6.80 6.69 6.65
N ILE A 10 6.51 7.17 7.87
CA ILE A 10 5.76 6.43 8.89
C ILE A 10 4.36 6.07 8.38
N THR A 11 3.69 7.01 7.71
CA THR A 11 2.35 6.77 7.15
C THR A 11 2.37 5.71 6.05
N ILE A 12 3.41 5.68 5.19
CA ILE A 12 3.59 4.58 4.24
C ILE A 12 3.71 3.25 4.98
N LEU A 13 4.57 3.16 5.99
CA LEU A 13 4.81 1.91 6.72
C LEU A 13 3.51 1.39 7.37
N ILE A 14 2.85 2.23 8.16
CA ILE A 14 1.60 1.85 8.83
C ILE A 14 0.51 1.49 7.81
N GLY A 15 0.37 2.30 6.75
CA GLY A 15 -0.64 2.06 5.71
C GLY A 15 -0.41 0.76 4.95
N LEU A 16 0.83 0.47 4.54
CA LEU A 16 1.18 -0.77 3.85
C LEU A 16 0.99 -1.99 4.75
N PHE A 17 1.46 -1.94 6.00
CA PHE A 17 1.23 -3.02 6.96
C PHE A 17 -0.27 -3.27 7.18
N GLY A 18 -1.06 -2.21 7.31
CA GLY A 18 -2.51 -2.30 7.45
C GLY A 18 -3.19 -2.95 6.24
N ILE A 19 -2.80 -2.57 5.01
CA ILE A 19 -3.35 -3.15 3.78
C ILE A 19 -2.96 -4.63 3.66
N ILE A 20 -1.68 -4.96 3.88
CA ILE A 20 -1.19 -6.34 3.80
C ILE A 20 -1.90 -7.22 4.83
N ALA A 21 -2.02 -6.75 6.07
CA ALA A 21 -2.72 -7.47 7.12
C ALA A 21 -4.21 -7.65 6.79
N TYR A 22 -4.87 -6.62 6.24
CA TYR A 22 -6.28 -6.71 5.83
C TYR A 22 -6.49 -7.76 4.73
N LEU A 23 -5.61 -7.78 3.71
CA LEU A 23 -5.71 -8.75 2.61
C LEU A 23 -5.38 -10.18 3.03
N ASN A 24 -4.56 -10.37 4.07
CA ASN A 24 -4.13 -11.69 4.54
C ASN A 24 -4.84 -12.16 5.81
N ALA A 25 -5.75 -11.35 6.37
CA ALA A 25 -6.45 -11.69 7.60
C ALA A 25 -7.25 -12.99 7.41
N GLY A 26 -6.92 -14.00 8.21
CA GLY A 26 -7.62 -15.29 8.19
C GLY A 26 -7.14 -16.30 7.14
N ASN A 27 -6.13 -15.98 6.32
CA ASN A 27 -5.63 -16.87 5.28
C ASN A 27 -4.69 -17.99 5.80
N GLY A 28 -4.34 -17.99 7.10
CA GLY A 28 -3.50 -19.03 7.73
C GLY A 28 -2.03 -19.07 7.28
N MET A 29 -1.62 -18.18 6.37
CA MET A 29 -0.26 -18.10 5.83
C MET A 29 0.72 -17.48 6.86
N PRO A 30 2.01 -17.89 6.85
CA PRO A 30 3.03 -17.25 7.68
C PRO A 30 3.18 -15.75 7.37
N VAL A 31 3.39 -14.91 8.40
CA VAL A 31 3.49 -13.45 8.23
C VAL A 31 4.60 -13.04 7.26
N GLU A 32 5.66 -13.85 7.17
CA GLU A 32 6.79 -13.65 6.27
C GLU A 32 6.40 -13.70 4.78
N SER A 33 5.36 -14.47 4.41
CA SER A 33 4.87 -14.56 3.03
C SER A 33 3.81 -13.51 2.69
N TRP A 34 3.23 -12.83 3.68
CA TRP A 34 2.12 -11.90 3.49
C TRP A 34 2.37 -10.79 2.45
N PRO A 35 3.58 -10.21 2.30
CA PRO A 35 3.82 -9.23 1.25
C PRO A 35 3.59 -9.79 -0.16
N LEU A 36 4.03 -11.03 -0.41
CA LEU A 36 3.83 -11.71 -1.68
C LEU A 36 2.35 -12.07 -1.86
N GLU A 37 1.72 -12.63 -0.83
CA GLU A 37 0.31 -13.01 -0.88
C GLU A 37 -0.62 -11.81 -1.09
N ALA A 38 -0.33 -10.67 -0.49
CA ALA A 38 -1.06 -9.42 -0.71
C ALA A 38 -0.93 -8.95 -2.17
N TYR A 39 0.28 -9.03 -2.74
CA TYR A 39 0.51 -8.71 -4.15
C TYR A 39 -0.28 -9.63 -5.08
N LEU A 40 -0.23 -10.95 -4.85
CA LEU A 40 -0.96 -11.93 -5.65
C LEU A 40 -2.48 -11.76 -5.51
N SER A 41 -2.97 -11.46 -4.30
CA SER A 41 -4.39 -11.20 -4.06
C SER A 41 -4.90 -9.97 -4.81
N LEU A 42 -4.08 -8.91 -4.88
CA LEU A 42 -4.38 -7.72 -5.66
C LEU A 42 -4.36 -8.02 -7.17
N ALA A 43 -3.37 -8.78 -7.64
CA ALA A 43 -3.28 -9.20 -9.03
C ALA A 43 -4.50 -10.03 -9.44
N ALA A 44 -4.90 -11.02 -8.64
CA ALA A 44 -6.10 -11.83 -8.87
C ALA A 44 -7.38 -10.97 -8.89
N SER A 45 -7.46 -9.95 -8.03
CA SER A 45 -8.58 -9.00 -8.03
C SER A 45 -8.64 -8.19 -9.34
N ILE A 46 -7.49 -7.80 -9.89
CA ILE A 46 -7.43 -7.10 -11.18
C ILE A 46 -7.75 -8.05 -12.34
N GLU A 47 -7.26 -9.28 -12.29
CA GLU A 47 -7.54 -10.33 -13.28
C GLU A 47 -9.03 -10.66 -13.36
N THR A 48 -9.75 -10.69 -12.23
CA THR A 48 -11.21 -10.91 -12.24
C THR A 48 -12.00 -9.72 -12.80
N LEU A 49 -11.41 -8.52 -12.80
CA LEU A 49 -12.04 -7.28 -13.27
C LEU A 49 -11.66 -6.89 -14.71
N THR A 50 -10.65 -7.54 -15.30
CA THR A 50 -10.08 -7.13 -16.58
C THR A 50 -9.84 -8.33 -17.50
N SER A 51 -9.95 -8.13 -18.80
CA SER A 51 -9.68 -9.16 -19.82
C SER A 51 -8.28 -9.06 -20.44
N VAL A 52 -7.35 -8.37 -19.76
CA VAL A 52 -6.00 -8.17 -20.27
C VAL A 52 -5.12 -9.40 -19.99
N SER A 53 -3.95 -9.47 -20.65
CA SER A 53 -3.00 -10.56 -20.41
C SER A 53 -2.49 -10.58 -18.96
N THR A 54 -2.17 -11.75 -18.45
CA THR A 54 -1.64 -11.93 -17.07
C THR A 54 -0.39 -11.08 -16.82
N THR A 55 0.48 -10.93 -17.82
CA THR A 55 1.64 -10.03 -17.73
C THR A 55 1.23 -8.58 -17.45
N LEU A 56 0.18 -8.08 -18.13
CA LEU A 56 -0.33 -6.73 -17.91
C LEU A 56 -0.98 -6.59 -16.54
N VAL A 57 -1.69 -7.63 -16.05
CA VAL A 57 -2.25 -7.63 -14.68
C VAL A 57 -1.16 -7.38 -13.64
N TYR A 58 -0.03 -8.08 -13.72
CA TYR A 58 1.08 -7.88 -12.79
C TYR A 58 1.70 -6.47 -12.89
N VAL A 59 1.89 -5.95 -14.11
CA VAL A 59 2.37 -4.58 -14.33
C VAL A 59 1.41 -3.55 -13.73
N LEU A 60 0.10 -3.73 -13.93
CA LEU A 60 -0.93 -2.87 -13.35
C LEU A 60 -0.94 -2.95 -11.82
N THR A 61 -0.72 -4.13 -11.26
CA THR A 61 -0.63 -4.34 -9.81
C THR A 61 0.53 -3.56 -9.20
N VAL A 62 1.71 -3.60 -9.82
CA VAL A 62 2.87 -2.80 -9.39
C VAL A 62 2.56 -1.30 -9.51
N GLY A 63 1.93 -0.88 -10.61
CA GLY A 63 1.51 0.51 -10.80
C GLY A 63 0.54 0.98 -9.72
N LEU A 64 -0.44 0.15 -9.36
CA LEU A 64 -1.41 0.44 -8.30
C LEU A 64 -0.74 0.56 -6.93
N LEU A 65 0.18 -0.34 -6.58
CA LEU A 65 0.95 -0.25 -5.34
C LEU A 65 1.76 1.04 -5.26
N PHE A 66 2.38 1.45 -6.37
CA PHE A 66 3.09 2.73 -6.43
C PHE A 66 2.15 3.93 -6.19
N LEU A 67 0.95 3.90 -6.76
CA LEU A 67 -0.07 4.93 -6.51
C LEU A 67 -0.52 4.95 -5.03
N ILE A 68 -0.68 3.78 -4.41
CA ILE A 68 -1.03 3.67 -2.98
C ILE A 68 0.09 4.27 -2.13
N ILE A 69 1.35 3.89 -2.37
CA ILE A 69 2.50 4.41 -1.61
C ILE A 69 2.60 5.93 -1.74
N THR A 70 2.49 6.46 -2.96
CA THR A 70 2.56 7.91 -3.19
C THR A 70 1.40 8.66 -2.54
N ARG A 71 0.20 8.07 -2.50
CA ARG A 71 -0.95 8.62 -1.77
C ARG A 71 -0.72 8.60 -0.26
N LEU A 72 -0.31 7.48 0.32
CA LEU A 72 -0.01 7.36 1.76
C LEU A 72 1.05 8.37 2.20
N TYR A 73 2.12 8.52 1.42
CA TYR A 73 3.17 9.50 1.68
C TYR A 73 2.63 10.93 1.74
N LYS A 74 1.85 11.32 0.73
CA LYS A 74 1.24 12.66 0.65
C LYS A 74 0.26 12.89 1.79
N THR A 75 -0.53 11.87 2.16
CA THR A 75 -1.45 11.93 3.30
C THR A 75 -0.70 12.13 4.61
N GLY A 76 0.42 11.43 4.82
CA GLY A 76 1.26 11.60 6.02
C GLY A 76 1.85 13.00 6.15
N ILE A 77 2.37 13.53 5.04
CA ILE A 77 2.84 14.92 4.98
C ILE A 77 1.71 15.90 5.27
N TRP A 78 0.56 15.71 4.62
CA TRP A 78 -0.59 16.59 4.80
C TRP A 78 -1.09 16.58 6.25
N ALA A 79 -1.19 15.40 6.87
CA ALA A 79 -1.60 15.26 8.26
C ALA A 79 -0.63 15.99 9.21
N TYR A 80 0.68 15.86 8.98
CA TYR A 80 1.70 16.60 9.72
C TYR A 80 1.53 18.11 9.57
N ASP A 81 1.38 18.61 8.33
CA ASP A 81 1.20 20.04 8.05
C ASP A 81 -0.07 20.60 8.72
N GLN A 82 -1.14 19.80 8.84
CA GLN A 82 -2.35 20.21 9.56
C GLN A 82 -2.13 20.29 11.08
N MET A 83 -1.37 19.37 11.66
CA MET A 83 -1.06 19.39 13.09
C MET A 83 -0.11 20.52 13.45
N SER A 84 0.92 20.76 12.63
CA SER A 84 1.91 21.82 12.88
C SER A 84 1.37 23.23 12.70
N ARG A 85 0.24 23.41 12.00
CA ARG A 85 -0.47 24.69 11.88
C ARG A 85 -1.39 24.98 13.08
N ARG A 86 -1.67 23.97 13.91
CA ARG A 86 -2.58 24.06 15.06
C ARG A 86 -1.86 24.20 16.40
N GLY A 87 -0.56 23.89 16.45
CA GLY A 87 0.32 24.14 17.61
C GLY A 87 1.08 25.43 17.43
#